data_AF-S4YBH8-F1
#
_entry.id   AF-S4YBH8-F1
#
_cell.length_a   1.000
_cell.length_b   1.000
_cell.length_c   1.000
_cell.angle_alpha   90.00
_cell.angle_beta   90.00
_cell.angle_gamma   90.00
#
_symmetry.space_group_name_H-M   'P 1'
#
loop_
_entity.id
_entity.type
_entity.pdbx_description
1 polymer ?
#
loop_
_entity_poly.entity_id
_entity_poly.type
_entity_poly.pdbx_seq_one_letter_code
_entity_poly.pdbx_strand_id
1 'polypeptide(L)' 'MTEASLRAAVVASLASTLSHAVALGDEVAARVVHEAIGRLLGVPAAPEG' A
#
# COMPACT_ATOMS: atom_id res chain seq x y z
N MET A 1 -18.84 -12.70 3.92
CA MET A 1 -17.91 -11.74 3.30
C MET A 1 -17.26 -12.42 2.11
N THR A 2 -17.13 -11.76 0.97
CA THR A 2 -16.45 -12.34 -0.20
C THR A 2 -14.94 -12.07 -0.11
N GLU A 3 -14.15 -12.85 -0.83
CA GLU A 3 -12.70 -12.61 -0.95
C GLU A 3 -12.40 -11.21 -1.51
N ALA A 4 -13.21 -10.72 -2.45
CA ALA A 4 -13.12 -9.35 -2.96
C ALA A 4 -13.32 -8.30 -1.85
N SER A 5 -14.28 -8.51 -0.94
CA SER A 5 -14.49 -7.61 0.20
C SER A 5 -13.31 -7.61 1.18
N LEU A 6 -12.67 -8.77 1.39
CA LEU A 6 -11.49 -8.87 2.25
C LEU A 6 -10.28 -8.14 1.63
N ARG A 7 -10.04 -8.35 0.32
CA ARG A 7 -8.95 -7.66 -0.40
C ARG A 7 -9.14 -6.14 -0.37
N ALA A 8 -10.37 -5.66 -0.57
CA ALA A 8 -10.69 -4.24 -0.49
C ALA A 8 -10.44 -3.65 0.90
N ALA A 9 -10.80 -4.37 1.97
CA ALA A 9 -10.55 -3.93 3.35
C ALA A 9 -9.04 -3.82 3.64
N VAL A 10 -8.25 -4.79 3.17
CA VAL A 10 -6.79 -4.76 3.32
C VAL A 10 -6.18 -3.57 2.57
N VAL A 11 -6.62 -3.30 1.34
CA VAL A 11 -6.15 -2.14 0.55
C VAL A 11 -6.50 -0.82 1.25
N ALA A 12 -7.73 -0.68 1.79
CA ALA A 12 -8.14 0.51 2.52
C ALA A 12 -7.31 0.74 3.79
N SER A 13 -7.01 -0.33 4.53
CA SER A 13 -6.14 -0.28 5.70
C SER A 13 -4.73 0.21 5.32
N LEU A 14 -4.14 -0.36 4.27
CA LEU A 14 -2.80 0.03 3.80
C LEU A 14 -2.77 1.47 3.27
N ALA A 15 -3.80 1.92 2.58
CA ALA A 15 -3.90 3.31 2.12
C ALA A 15 -3.92 4.31 3.30
N SER A 16 -4.61 3.96 4.40
CA SER A 16 -4.60 4.74 5.64
C SER A 16 -3.20 4.79 6.26
N THR A 17 -2.51 3.65 6.36
CA THR A 17 -1.13 3.58 6.85
C THR A 17 -0.17 4.40 5.99
N LEU A 18 -0.31 4.34 4.66
CA LEU A 18 0.50 5.13 3.74
C LEU A 18 0.32 6.63 3.96
N SER A 19 -0.93 7.08 4.08
CA SER A 19 -1.25 8.48 4.37
C SER A 19 -0.58 8.97 5.65
N HIS A 20 -0.59 8.12 6.69
CA HIS A 20 0.07 8.44 7.96
C HIS A 20 1.60 8.49 7.86
N ALA A 21 2.22 7.52 7.18
CA ALA A 21 3.67 7.51 6.95
C ALA A 21 4.14 8.76 6.20
N VAL A 22 3.39 9.17 5.16
CA VAL A 22 3.68 10.41 4.41
C VAL A 22 3.53 11.65 5.30
N ALA A 23 2.47 11.72 6.12
CA ALA A 23 2.26 12.85 7.02
C ALA A 23 3.37 12.99 8.08
N LEU A 24 3.99 11.88 8.48
CA LEU A 24 5.12 11.86 9.42
C LEU A 24 6.49 12.05 8.74
N GLY A 25 6.54 12.03 7.40
CA GLY A 25 7.81 12.04 6.66
C GLY A 25 8.59 10.73 6.77
N ASP A 26 7.94 9.61 7.11
CA ASP A 26 8.57 8.29 7.15
C ASP A 26 8.62 7.70 5.73
N GLU A 27 9.65 8.08 4.98
CA GLU A 27 9.86 7.68 3.59
C GLU A 27 10.02 6.17 3.43
N VAL A 28 10.63 5.50 4.40
CA VAL A 28 10.84 4.05 4.37
C VAL A 28 9.51 3.33 4.53
N ALA A 29 8.70 3.71 5.54
CA ALA A 29 7.38 3.13 5.72
C ALA A 29 6.46 3.43 4.53
N ALA A 30 6.53 4.64 3.97
CA ALA A 30 5.74 5.00 2.80
C ALA A 30 6.10 4.13 1.58
N ARG A 31 7.38 3.91 1.31
CA ARG A 31 7.85 3.05 0.21
C ARG A 31 7.41 1.60 0.41
N VAL A 32 7.60 1.04 1.60
CA VAL A 32 7.20 -0.34 1.91
C VAL A 32 5.69 -0.56 1.72
N VAL A 33 4.86 0.37 2.22
CA VAL A 33 3.40 0.25 2.10
C VAL A 33 2.95 0.44 0.65
N HIS A 34 3.57 1.36 -0.08
CA HIS A 34 3.31 1.55 -1.51
C HIS A 34 3.61 0.28 -2.32
N GLU A 35 4.77 -0.35 -2.08
CA GLU A 35 5.14 -1.61 -2.73
C GLU A 35 4.17 -2.76 -2.36
N ALA A 36 3.74 -2.84 -1.11
CA ALA A 36 2.79 -3.85 -0.65
C ALA A 36 1.44 -3.70 -1.37
N ILE A 37 0.95 -2.47 -1.53
CA ILE A 37 -0.26 -2.17 -2.31
C ILE A 37 -0.06 -2.56 -3.78
N GLY A 38 1.08 -2.19 -4.39
CA GLY A 38 1.42 -2.56 -5.77
C GLY A 38 1.39 -4.07 -6.00
N ARG A 39 2.03 -4.85 -5.13
CA ARG A 39 2.00 -6.32 -5.17
C ARG A 39 0.59 -6.88 -4.99
N LEU A 40 -0.18 -6.33 -4.05
CA LEU A 40 -1.56 -6.74 -3.83
C LEU A 40 -2.47 -6.43 -5.01
N LEU A 41 -2.15 -5.45 -5.85
CA LEU A 41 -2.91 -5.10 -7.05
C LEU A 41 -2.35 -5.74 -8.33
N GLY A 42 -1.19 -6.41 -8.25
CA GLY A 42 -0.50 -6.98 -9.40
C GLY A 42 0.20 -5.95 -10.28
N VAL A 43 0.46 -4.74 -9.75
CA VAL A 43 1.19 -3.69 -10.44
C VAL A 43 2.69 -3.94 -10.24
N PRO A 44 3.48 -4.05 -11.32
CA PRO A 44 4.94 -4.19 -11.19
C PRO A 44 5.51 -2.96 -10.49
N ALA A 45 6.42 -3.17 -9.54
CA ALA A 45 7.13 -2.07 -8.89
C ALA A 45 7.88 -1.27 -9.97
N ALA A 46 7.70 0.05 -9.97
CA ALA A 46 8.38 0.91 -10.92
C ALA A 46 9.91 0.72 -10.75
N PRO A 47 10.68 0.57 -11.85
CA PRO A 47 12.12 0.45 -11.74
C PRO A 47 12.68 1.74 -11.11
N GLU A 48 13.54 1.57 -10.10
CA GLU A 48 14.26 2.68 -9.48
C GLU A 48 15.23 3.24 -10.52
N GLY A 49 14.99 4.48 -10.94
CA GLY A 49 15.83 5.24 -11.89
C GLY A 49 16.61 6.33 -11.19
#